data_AF-A0A961X3Z1-F1
#
_entry.id   AF-A0A961X3Z1-F1
#
_cell.length_a   1.000
_cell.length_b   1.000
_cell.length_c   1.000
_cell.angle_alpha   90.00
_cell.angle_beta   90.00
_cell.angle_gamma   90.00
#
_symmetry.space_group_name_H-M   'P 1'
#
loop_
_entity.id
_entity.type
_entity.pdbx_description
1 polymer ?
#
loop_
_entity_poly.entity_id
_entity_poly.type
_entity_poly.pdbx_seq_one_letter_code
_entity_poly.pdbx_strand_id
1 'polypeptide(L)'
;MVATRIDGKAFAADLRTKIAAQVAVLKAEHGITPGLAVVLVGEDPASQVYVASKGKQTKAAGMNSYEYRLDADASQAELLALIGRLNADRDVHGILVQLPLPAHIDEAEVINAIAVKKDVDGFTVANAGRLATGQKAM
;
A
#
# COMPACT_ATOMS: atom_id res chain seq x y z
N MET A 1 1.07 -3.77 40.62
CA MET A 1 0.47 -2.93 39.56
C MET A 1 0.53 -3.73 38.27
N VAL A 2 -0.58 -3.94 37.56
CA VAL A 2 -0.60 -4.70 36.29
C VAL A 2 -0.52 -3.75 35.10
N ALA A 3 0.17 -4.16 34.04
CA ALA A 3 0.28 -3.37 32.82
C ALA A 3 -1.11 -3.15 32.19
N THR A 4 -1.33 -1.97 31.63
CA THR A 4 -2.53 -1.70 30.84
C THR A 4 -2.35 -2.32 29.45
N ARG A 5 -3.31 -3.15 29.01
CA ARG A 5 -3.27 -3.77 27.69
C ARG A 5 -3.62 -2.75 26.61
N ILE A 6 -2.73 -2.56 25.64
CA ILE A 6 -3.04 -1.83 24.41
C ILE A 6 -3.74 -2.78 23.45
N ASP A 7 -5.05 -2.61 23.27
CA ASP A 7 -5.84 -3.44 22.35
C ASP A 7 -5.81 -2.89 20.91
N GLY A 8 -4.80 -3.32 20.15
CA GLY A 8 -4.64 -2.91 18.76
C GLY A 8 -5.77 -3.38 17.84
N LYS A 9 -6.48 -4.47 18.18
CA LYS A 9 -7.57 -5.00 17.36
C LYS A 9 -8.80 -4.11 17.45
N ALA A 10 -9.20 -3.74 18.66
CA ALA A 10 -10.29 -2.80 18.88
C ALA A 10 -9.98 -1.44 18.25
N PHE A 11 -8.76 -0.93 18.50
CA PHE A 11 -8.32 0.35 17.93
C PHE A 11 -8.36 0.37 16.39
N ALA A 12 -7.84 -0.67 15.73
CA ALA A 12 -7.84 -0.77 14.27
C ALA A 12 -9.26 -0.87 13.69
N ALA A 13 -10.21 -1.49 14.40
CA ALA A 13 -11.61 -1.54 13.98
C ALA A 13 -12.24 -0.13 13.99
N ASP A 14 -12.07 0.61 15.08
CA ASP A 14 -12.57 1.97 15.21
C ASP A 14 -11.93 2.92 14.19
N LEU A 15 -10.62 2.76 13.95
CA LEU A 15 -9.90 3.54 12.95
C LEU A 15 -10.47 3.32 11.55
N ARG A 16 -10.74 2.07 11.15
CA ARG A 16 -11.35 1.77 9.83
C ARG A 16 -12.73 2.40 9.69
N THR A 17 -13.55 2.42 10.74
CA THR A 17 -14.85 3.10 10.72
C THR A 17 -14.69 4.60 10.46
N LYS A 18 -13.72 5.25 11.09
CA LYS A 18 -13.41 6.68 10.87
C LYS A 18 -12.93 6.93 9.44
N ILE A 19 -12.03 6.08 8.93
CA ILE A 19 -11.55 6.17 7.55
C ILE A 19 -12.72 6.02 6.57
N ALA A 20 -13.62 5.06 6.78
CA ALA A 20 -14.78 4.85 5.93
C ALA A 20 -15.70 6.09 5.87
N ALA A 21 -15.92 6.75 7.00
CA ALA A 21 -16.67 7.99 7.06
C ALA A 21 -15.99 9.11 6.26
N GLN A 22 -14.65 9.25 6.37
CA GLN A 22 -13.89 10.25 5.61
C GLN A 22 -13.89 9.96 4.11
N VAL A 23 -13.78 8.69 3.70
CA VAL A 23 -13.87 8.27 2.30
C VAL A 23 -15.25 8.59 1.73
N ALA A 24 -16.32 8.37 2.50
CA ALA A 24 -17.68 8.71 2.09
C ALA A 24 -17.84 10.23 1.85
N VAL A 25 -17.29 11.07 2.73
CA VAL A 25 -17.26 12.53 2.56
C VAL A 25 -16.49 12.91 1.30
N LEU A 26 -15.29 12.38 1.10
CA LEU A 26 -14.46 12.68 -0.06
C LEU A 26 -15.17 12.33 -1.37
N LYS A 27 -15.88 11.19 -1.39
CA LYS A 27 -16.67 10.75 -2.54
C LYS A 27 -17.87 11.66 -2.78
N ALA A 28 -18.59 12.05 -1.74
CA ALA A 28 -19.79 12.89 -1.87
C ALA A 28 -19.46 14.32 -2.28
N GLU A 29 -18.41 14.91 -1.70
CA GLU A 29 -18.09 16.34 -1.88
C GLU A 29 -17.17 16.59 -3.08
N HIS A 30 -16.30 15.64 -3.42
CA HIS A 30 -15.29 15.84 -4.47
C HIS A 30 -15.37 14.83 -5.62
N GLY A 31 -16.25 13.82 -5.53
CA GLY A 31 -16.33 12.75 -6.53
C GLY A 31 -15.08 11.86 -6.54
N ILE A 32 -14.22 11.93 -5.53
CA ILE A 32 -12.96 11.18 -5.46
C ILE A 32 -13.18 9.93 -4.61
N THR A 33 -12.84 8.77 -5.18
CA THR A 33 -12.72 7.52 -4.44
C THR A 33 -11.24 7.15 -4.35
N PRO A 34 -10.62 7.15 -3.16
CA PRO A 34 -9.22 6.79 -3.02
C PRO A 34 -8.96 5.37 -3.52
N GLY A 35 -7.81 5.16 -4.17
CA GLY A 35 -7.44 3.88 -4.76
C GLY A 35 -6.10 3.38 -4.24
N LEU A 36 -6.06 2.12 -3.80
CA LEU A 36 -4.85 1.43 -3.38
C LEU A 36 -4.52 0.30 -4.35
N ALA A 37 -3.34 0.37 -4.97
CA ALA A 37 -2.77 -0.71 -5.75
C ALA A 37 -1.85 -1.57 -4.87
N VAL A 38 -2.07 -2.88 -4.90
CA VAL A 38 -1.24 -3.87 -4.22
C VAL A 38 -0.64 -4.79 -5.27
N VAL A 39 0.68 -4.89 -5.29
CA VAL A 39 1.45 -5.74 -6.21
C VAL A 39 2.02 -6.92 -5.44
N LEU A 40 1.77 -8.12 -5.93
CA LEU A 40 2.31 -9.37 -5.42
C LEU A 40 3.11 -10.04 -6.54
N VAL A 41 4.32 -10.51 -6.23
CA VAL A 41 5.15 -11.28 -7.15
C VAL A 41 5.38 -12.66 -6.57
N GLY A 42 5.00 -13.69 -7.33
CA GLY A 42 5.04 -15.08 -6.89
C GLY A 42 3.85 -15.49 -6.01
N GLU A 43 4.00 -16.65 -5.36
CA GLU A 43 2.87 -17.37 -4.75
C GLU A 43 3.00 -17.61 -3.25
N ASP A 44 3.90 -16.91 -2.55
CA ASP A 44 4.11 -17.09 -1.11
C ASP A 44 2.77 -17.07 -0.32
N PRO A 45 2.37 -18.18 0.33
CA PRO A 45 1.05 -18.30 0.94
C PRO A 45 0.78 -17.24 2.01
N ALA A 46 1.81 -16.85 2.78
CA ALA A 46 1.67 -15.81 3.78
C ALA A 46 1.37 -14.45 3.13
N SER A 47 2.12 -14.09 2.09
CA SER A 47 1.92 -12.88 1.30
C SER A 47 0.52 -12.80 0.70
N GLN A 48 -0.02 -13.92 0.19
CA GLN A 48 -1.38 -13.97 -0.33
C GLN A 48 -2.44 -13.64 0.73
N VAL A 49 -2.28 -14.15 1.96
CA VAL A 49 -3.19 -13.83 3.07
C VAL A 49 -3.12 -12.35 3.44
N TYR A 50 -1.93 -11.77 3.49
CA TYR A 50 -1.75 -10.34 3.78
C TYR A 50 -2.38 -9.46 2.71
N VAL A 51 -2.15 -9.76 1.43
CA VAL A 51 -2.72 -9.02 0.29
C VAL A 51 -4.25 -9.13 0.30
N ALA A 52 -4.80 -10.32 0.51
CA ALA A 52 -6.25 -10.51 0.60
C ALA A 52 -6.86 -9.73 1.76
N SER A 53 -6.20 -9.71 2.93
CA SER A 53 -6.62 -8.91 4.09
C SER A 53 -6.59 -7.41 3.78
N LYS A 54 -5.52 -6.91 3.15
CA LYS A 54 -5.40 -5.51 2.70
C LYS A 54 -6.54 -5.14 1.76
N GLY A 55 -6.77 -5.94 0.71
CA GLY A 55 -7.84 -5.70 -0.26
C GLY A 55 -9.23 -5.70 0.39
N LYS A 56 -9.51 -6.64 1.30
CA LYS A 56 -10.77 -6.67 2.04
C LYS A 56 -10.97 -5.41 2.90
N GLN A 57 -9.93 -4.97 3.60
CA GLN A 57 -10.01 -3.81 4.48
C GLN A 57 -10.15 -2.49 3.69
N THR A 58 -9.43 -2.34 2.58
CA THR A 58 -9.56 -1.20 1.66
C THR A 58 -10.98 -1.08 1.12
N LYS A 59 -11.55 -2.20 0.64
CA LYS A 59 -12.94 -2.22 0.15
C LYS A 59 -13.94 -1.94 1.28
N ALA A 60 -13.72 -2.49 2.46
CA ALA A 60 -14.57 -2.23 3.63
C ALA A 60 -14.54 -0.75 4.08
N ALA A 61 -13.44 -0.04 3.81
CA ALA A 61 -13.33 1.40 4.03
C ALA A 61 -13.94 2.24 2.89
N GLY A 62 -14.57 1.62 1.88
CA GLY A 62 -15.20 2.31 0.76
C GLY A 62 -14.23 2.79 -0.33
N MET A 63 -12.98 2.34 -0.30
CA MET A 63 -11.94 2.69 -1.27
C MET A 63 -11.89 1.70 -2.45
N ASN A 64 -11.28 2.12 -3.55
CA ASN A 64 -10.90 1.23 -4.65
C ASN A 64 -9.66 0.42 -4.26
N SER A 65 -9.69 -0.88 -4.57
CA SER A 65 -8.57 -1.79 -4.35
C SER A 65 -8.24 -2.48 -5.66
N TYR A 66 -7.01 -2.29 -6.12
CA TYR A 66 -6.45 -2.89 -7.31
C TYR A 66 -5.40 -3.91 -6.89
N GLU A 67 -5.53 -5.14 -7.36
CA GLU A 67 -4.61 -6.23 -7.04
C GLU A 67 -3.93 -6.67 -8.33
N TYR A 68 -2.60 -6.63 -8.33
CA TYR A 68 -1.77 -7.06 -9.44
C TYR A 68 -0.91 -8.23 -8.99
N ARG A 69 -1.04 -9.35 -9.68
CA ARG A 69 -0.25 -10.55 -9.44
C ARG A 69 0.67 -10.77 -10.63
N LEU A 70 1.96 -10.88 -10.34
CA LEU A 70 2.98 -11.29 -11.29
C LEU A 70 3.50 -12.67 -10.88
N ASP A 71 3.88 -13.48 -11.85
CA ASP A 71 4.44 -14.79 -11.60
C ASP A 71 5.82 -14.69 -10.91
N ALA A 72 6.25 -15.77 -10.27
CA ALA A 72 7.51 -15.79 -9.52
C ALA A 72 8.74 -15.64 -10.43
N ASP A 73 8.61 -15.87 -11.73
CA ASP A 73 9.64 -15.72 -12.76
C ASP A 73 9.55 -14.37 -13.51
N ALA A 74 8.58 -13.52 -13.15
CA ALA A 74 8.45 -12.19 -13.74
C ALA A 74 9.76 -11.41 -13.61
N SER A 75 10.14 -10.74 -14.68
CA SER A 75 11.36 -9.94 -14.72
C SER A 75 11.23 -8.67 -13.89
N GLN A 76 12.36 -8.16 -13.40
CA GLN A 76 12.41 -6.84 -12.76
C GLN A 76 11.87 -5.74 -13.69
N ALA A 77 12.18 -5.81 -14.99
CA ALA A 77 11.69 -4.85 -15.97
C ALA A 77 10.16 -4.82 -16.07
N GLU A 78 9.50 -5.98 -16.02
CA GLU A 78 8.03 -6.06 -16.02
C GLU A 78 7.42 -5.44 -14.75
N LEU A 79 8.02 -5.72 -13.58
CA LEU A 79 7.58 -5.13 -12.32
C LEU A 79 7.77 -3.60 -12.30
N LEU A 80 8.92 -3.10 -12.76
CA LEU A 80 9.18 -1.66 -12.88
C LEU A 80 8.24 -0.99 -13.88
N ALA A 81 7.92 -1.65 -14.99
CA ALA A 81 6.95 -1.14 -15.96
C ALA A 81 5.54 -1.05 -15.35
N LEU A 82 5.12 -2.04 -14.56
CA LEU A 82 3.88 -1.98 -13.79
C LEU A 82 3.88 -0.80 -12.82
N ILE A 83 4.93 -0.64 -12.01
CA ILE A 83 5.06 0.48 -11.06
C ILE A 83 5.01 1.82 -11.79
N GLY A 84 5.69 1.95 -12.94
CA GLY A 84 5.63 3.13 -13.79
C GLY A 84 4.21 3.49 -14.23
N ARG A 85 3.42 2.50 -14.66
CA ARG A 85 1.99 2.70 -14.98
C ARG A 85 1.18 3.15 -13.76
N LEU A 86 1.36 2.49 -12.62
CA LEU A 86 0.65 2.84 -11.38
C LEU A 86 1.02 4.22 -10.86
N ASN A 87 2.27 4.65 -11.03
CA ASN A 87 2.72 6.00 -10.68
C ASN A 87 2.01 7.07 -11.52
N ALA A 88 1.76 6.79 -12.81
CA ALA A 88 1.09 7.72 -13.72
C ALA A 88 -0.45 7.68 -13.61
N ASP A 89 -1.02 6.58 -13.12
CA ASP A 89 -2.47 6.40 -12.99
C ASP A 89 -3.06 7.39 -11.97
N ARG A 90 -4.09 8.14 -12.36
CA ARG A 90 -4.72 9.15 -11.50
C ARG A 90 -5.71 8.54 -10.50
N ASP A 91 -6.20 7.33 -10.75
CA ASP A 91 -7.12 6.63 -9.87
C ASP A 91 -6.38 5.85 -8.77
N VAL A 92 -5.07 5.64 -8.94
CA VAL A 92 -4.18 5.03 -7.94
C VAL A 92 -3.57 6.13 -7.07
N HIS A 93 -3.90 6.13 -5.79
CA HIS A 93 -3.43 7.12 -4.81
C HIS A 93 -2.33 6.56 -3.91
N GLY A 94 -2.31 5.24 -3.71
CA GLY A 94 -1.26 4.53 -2.99
C GLY A 94 -0.83 3.27 -3.72
N ILE A 95 0.46 2.93 -3.61
CA ILE A 95 1.07 1.74 -4.19
C ILE A 95 1.77 0.98 -3.08
N LEU A 96 1.54 -0.33 -3.03
CA LEU A 96 2.19 -1.25 -2.12
C LEU A 96 2.76 -2.41 -2.93
N VAL A 97 4.04 -2.70 -2.75
CA VAL A 97 4.68 -3.91 -3.28
C VAL A 97 4.90 -4.87 -2.12
N GLN A 98 4.29 -6.05 -2.18
CA GLN A 98 4.38 -7.03 -1.11
C GLN A 98 5.76 -7.70 -1.13
N LEU A 99 6.46 -7.61 -0.01
CA LEU A 99 7.76 -8.23 0.23
C LEU A 99 7.62 -9.57 0.98
N PRO A 100 8.61 -10.48 0.89
CA PRO A 100 9.81 -10.37 0.06
C PRO A 100 9.54 -10.60 -1.43
N LEU A 101 10.40 -10.06 -2.31
CA LEU A 101 10.38 -10.35 -3.74
C LEU A 101 11.26 -11.57 -4.07
N PRO A 102 11.03 -12.23 -5.23
CA PRO A 102 11.95 -13.24 -5.75
C PRO A 102 13.40 -12.74 -5.81
N ALA A 103 14.36 -13.66 -5.58
CA ALA A 103 15.78 -13.32 -5.40
C ALA A 103 16.47 -12.68 -6.63
N HIS A 104 15.89 -12.81 -7.83
CA HIS A 104 16.41 -12.18 -9.05
C HIS A 104 15.93 -10.74 -9.25
N ILE A 105 15.12 -10.19 -8.33
CA ILE A 105 14.61 -8.82 -8.36
C ILE A 105 15.27 -8.02 -7.24
N ASP A 106 15.79 -6.84 -7.58
CA ASP A 106 16.31 -5.89 -6.58
C ASP A 106 15.14 -5.16 -5.87
N GLU A 107 14.88 -5.55 -4.63
CA GLU A 107 13.85 -4.92 -3.79
C GLU A 107 14.06 -3.42 -3.60
N ALA A 108 15.30 -2.98 -3.43
CA ALA A 108 15.61 -1.57 -3.18
C ALA A 108 15.35 -0.73 -4.42
N GLU A 109 15.68 -1.24 -5.61
CA GLU A 109 15.37 -0.56 -6.88
C GLU A 109 13.85 -0.44 -7.07
N VAL A 110 13.12 -1.54 -6.84
CA VAL A 110 11.66 -1.60 -6.96
C VAL A 110 10.97 -0.63 -6.00
N ILE A 111 11.36 -0.64 -4.73
CA ILE A 111 10.78 0.25 -3.70
C ILE A 111 11.03 1.71 -4.08
N ASN A 112 12.26 2.06 -4.49
CA ASN A 112 12.60 3.45 -4.83
C ASN A 112 12.00 3.92 -6.17
N ALA A 113 11.51 3.01 -7.00
CA ALA A 113 10.74 3.35 -8.21
C ALA A 113 9.31 3.82 -7.89
N ILE A 114 8.79 3.56 -6.68
CA ILE A 114 7.46 4.05 -6.27
C ILE A 114 7.53 5.56 -6.07
N ALA A 115 6.60 6.30 -6.68
CA ALA A 115 6.53 7.73 -6.49
C ALA A 115 6.31 8.06 -5.01
N VAL A 116 7.15 8.93 -4.45
CA VAL A 116 7.14 9.28 -3.00
C VAL A 116 5.76 9.65 -2.46
N LYS A 117 4.94 10.33 -3.28
CA LYS A 117 3.56 10.75 -2.95
C LYS A 117 2.54 9.59 -2.90
N LYS A 118 2.90 8.42 -3.43
CA LYS A 118 2.09 7.19 -3.47
C LYS A 118 2.69 6.06 -2.64
N ASP A 119 3.85 6.27 -2.04
CA ASP A 119 4.53 5.30 -1.17
C ASP A 119 3.84 5.28 0.19
N VAL A 120 2.83 4.42 0.32
CA VAL A 120 2.00 4.31 1.53
C VAL A 120 2.59 3.41 2.60
N ASP A 121 3.58 2.57 2.24
CA ASP A 121 4.38 1.82 3.21
C ASP A 121 5.53 2.66 3.78
N GLY A 122 5.92 3.74 3.08
CA GLY A 122 6.94 4.69 3.54
C GLY A 122 8.36 4.18 3.40
N PHE A 123 8.60 3.20 2.52
CA PHE A 123 9.89 2.51 2.39
C PHE A 123 10.85 3.19 1.41
N THR A 124 10.38 4.12 0.58
CA THR A 124 11.30 4.87 -0.30
C THR A 124 12.34 5.60 0.54
N VAL A 125 13.60 5.63 0.08
CA VAL A 125 14.69 6.35 0.77
C VAL A 125 14.32 7.82 0.98
N ALA A 126 13.59 8.40 0.02
CA ALA A 126 13.07 9.76 0.13
C ALA A 126 12.07 9.93 1.29
N ASN A 127 11.08 9.03 1.47
CA ASN A 127 10.16 9.13 2.61
C ASN A 127 10.87 8.84 3.94
N ALA A 128 11.73 7.82 3.98
CA ALA A 128 12.52 7.53 5.17
C ALA A 128 13.40 8.72 5.58
N GLY A 129 14.06 9.38 4.62
CA GLY A 129 14.85 10.59 4.85
C GLY A 129 14.03 11.79 5.31
N ARG A 130 12.84 12.01 4.73
CA ARG A 130 11.91 13.05 5.18
C ARG A 130 11.48 12.80 6.63
N LEU A 131 11.10 11.57 6.96
CA LEU A 131 10.73 11.18 8.32
C LEU A 131 11.88 11.39 9.31
N ALA A 132 13.08 10.91 8.99
CA ALA A 132 14.25 11.01 9.86
C ALA A 132 14.67 12.45 10.15
N THR A 133 14.38 13.38 9.23
CA THR A 133 14.69 14.81 9.38
C THR A 133 13.50 15.62 9.93
N GLY A 134 12.41 14.97 10.34
CA GLY A 134 11.22 15.64 10.87
C GLY A 134 10.45 16.45 9.82
N GLN A 135 10.73 16.24 8.54
CA GLN A 135 9.99 16.85 7.45
C GLN A 135 8.66 16.13 7.22
N LYS A 136 7.75 16.78 6.51
CA LYS A 136 6.50 16.15 6.09
C LYS A 136 6.82 15.00 5.12
N ALA A 137 6.73 13.77 5.60
CA ALA A 137 6.65 12.57 4.78
C ALA A 137 5.20 12.42 4.27
N MET A 138 5.05 11.85 3.07
CA MET A 138 3.84 11.84 2.23
C MET A 138 3.62 13.09 1.38
#